data_AF-A0A141BMW8-F1
#
_entry.id   AF-A0A141BMW8-F1
#
_cell.length_a   1.000
_cell.length_b   1.000
_cell.length_c   1.000
_cell.angle_alpha   90.00
_cell.angle_beta   90.00
_cell.angle_gamma   90.00
#
_symmetry.space_group_name_H-M   'P 1'
#
loop_
_entity.id
_entity.type
_entity.pdbx_description
1 polymer ?
#
loop_
_entity_poly.entity_id
_entity_poly.type
_entity_poly.pdbx_seq_one_letter_code
_entity_poly.pdbx_strand_id
1 'polypeptide(L)'
;MVAAQWPPAVCRPPTPCLNPQGGHSFSVHGVWPTNTNSIIRPSACSQAVNFDPNNIPADQRAALDRVWPDLKGGNNEVFWEHEWDDHGKCSGLSQVDYFWKCLKLWELGKLDARLANAGIVTSNTPTLISTFESLLA
;
A
#
# COMPACT_ATOMS: atom_id res chain seq x y z
N MET A 1 -1.02 3.11 -9.96
CA MET A 1 -0.99 3.98 -8.75
C MET A 1 -0.50 3.16 -7.56
N VAL A 2 0.26 3.74 -6.64
CA VAL A 2 0.51 3.14 -5.31
C VAL A 2 -0.42 3.80 -4.31
N ALA A 3 -1.24 3.02 -3.63
CA ALA A 3 -2.10 3.46 -2.55
C ALA A 3 -1.34 3.32 -1.22
N ALA A 4 -1.33 4.39 -0.43
CA ALA A 4 -0.78 4.41 0.91
C ALA A 4 -1.92 4.41 1.93
N GLN A 5 -1.68 3.85 3.10
CA GLN A 5 -2.59 3.92 4.24
C GLN A 5 -1.89 4.53 5.46
N TRP A 6 -2.67 5.30 6.23
CA TRP A 6 -2.24 5.92 7.47
C TRP A 6 -2.81 5.15 8.66
N PRO A 7 -1.99 4.39 9.43
CA PRO A 7 -2.51 3.48 10.45
C PRO A 7 -3.43 4.16 11.47
N PRO A 8 -3.11 5.34 12.06
CA PRO A 8 -4.02 6.00 12.99
C PRO A 8 -5.40 6.36 12.41
N ALA A 9 -5.49 6.66 11.11
CA ALA A 9 -6.78 6.93 10.47
C ALA A 9 -7.55 5.64 10.16
N VAL A 10 -6.85 4.59 9.69
CA VAL A 10 -7.47 3.29 9.40
C VAL A 10 -8.00 2.62 10.67
N CYS A 11 -7.24 2.73 11.77
CA CYS A 11 -7.53 2.10 13.05
C CYS A 11 -8.43 2.95 13.96
N ARG A 12 -8.98 4.04 13.44
CA ARG A 12 -9.88 4.90 14.22
C ARG A 12 -11.21 4.14 14.47
N PRO A 13 -11.75 4.17 15.70
CA PRO A 13 -13.06 3.58 16.00
C PRO A 13 -14.15 4.00 15.00
N PRO A 14 -15.05 3.09 14.61
CA PRO A 14 -15.34 1.80 15.24
C PRO A 14 -14.52 0.61 14.71
N THR A 15 -13.47 0.84 13.91
CA THR A 15 -12.68 -0.25 13.30
C THR A 15 -11.40 -0.51 14.10
N PRO A 16 -11.41 -1.39 15.12
CA PRO A 16 -10.18 -1.74 15.82
C PRO A 16 -9.24 -2.49 14.86
N CYS A 17 -7.97 -2.10 14.88
CA CYS A 17 -6.91 -2.83 14.20
C CYS A 17 -6.37 -3.93 15.10
N LEU A 18 -6.21 -5.14 14.55
CA LEU A 18 -5.54 -6.24 15.26
C LEU A 18 -4.01 -6.10 15.25
N ASN A 19 -3.47 -5.41 14.25
CA ASN A 19 -2.05 -5.07 14.17
C ASN A 19 -1.91 -3.58 13.86
N PRO A 20 -2.06 -2.69 14.85
CA PRO A 20 -2.06 -1.25 14.59
C PRO A 20 -0.74 -0.72 14.02
N GLN A 21 0.34 -1.53 13.99
CA GLN A 21 1.74 -1.15 13.80
C GLN A 21 2.13 0.09 14.62
N GLY A 22 3.08 -0.05 15.54
CA GLY A 22 3.38 0.96 16.57
C GLY A 22 4.01 2.28 16.10
N GLY A 23 3.69 2.76 14.90
CA GLY A 23 4.32 3.92 14.27
C GLY A 23 3.35 4.93 13.68
N HIS A 24 3.92 6.11 13.44
CA HIS A 24 3.33 7.24 12.74
C HIS A 24 3.97 7.36 11.35
N SER A 25 3.91 6.27 10.59
CA SER A 25 4.44 6.21 9.23
C SER A 25 3.40 5.61 8.31
N PHE A 26 3.36 6.09 7.08
CA PHE A 26 2.50 5.48 6.07
C PHE A 26 2.98 4.05 5.77
N SER A 27 2.05 3.20 5.39
CA SER A 27 2.34 1.89 4.83
C SER A 27 1.69 1.75 3.47
N VAL A 28 2.14 0.78 2.68
CA VAL A 28 1.45 0.35 1.47
C VAL A 28 0.07 -0.17 1.86
N HIS A 29 -0.94 0.25 1.08
CA HIS A 29 -2.23 -0.43 1.00
C HIS A 29 -2.27 -1.32 -0.24
N GLY A 30 -1.84 -0.81 -1.39
CA GLY A 30 -2.01 -1.50 -2.66
C GLY A 30 -1.22 -0.92 -3.82
N VAL A 31 -1.02 -1.73 -4.86
CA VAL A 31 -0.59 -1.24 -6.19
C VAL A 31 -1.65 -1.57 -7.21
N TRP A 32 -2.30 -0.53 -7.68
CA TRP A 32 -3.48 -0.67 -8.52
C TRP A 32 -3.10 -0.26 -9.93
N PRO A 33 -3.16 -1.16 -10.92
CA PRO A 33 -3.03 -0.79 -12.32
C PRO A 33 -4.00 0.34 -12.64
N THR A 34 -3.53 1.33 -13.39
CA THR A 34 -4.32 2.53 -13.73
C THR A 34 -4.00 2.95 -15.15
N ASN A 35 -5.00 3.33 -15.92
CA ASN A 35 -4.82 3.98 -17.20
C ASN A 35 -4.78 5.51 -16.97
N THR A 36 -3.78 6.22 -17.50
CA THR A 36 -3.69 7.68 -17.34
C THR A 36 -4.87 8.44 -17.94
N ASN A 37 -5.60 7.81 -18.87
CA ASN A 37 -6.76 8.38 -19.55
C ASN A 37 -8.10 7.92 -18.96
N SER A 38 -8.10 7.14 -17.86
CA SER A 38 -9.33 6.64 -17.23
C SER A 38 -9.23 6.65 -15.71
N ILE A 39 -10.31 7.07 -15.06
CA ILE A 39 -10.46 6.98 -13.60
C ILE A 39 -10.72 5.53 -13.17
N ILE A 40 -11.17 4.67 -14.09
CA ILE A 40 -11.46 3.27 -13.82
C ILE A 40 -10.14 2.51 -13.62
N ARG A 41 -10.02 1.88 -12.46
CA ARG A 41 -8.95 0.93 -12.14
C ARG A 41 -9.48 -0.47 -12.41
N PRO A 42 -8.84 -1.28 -13.27
CA PRO A 42 -9.27 -2.65 -13.48
C PRO A 42 -9.15 -3.41 -12.15
N SER A 43 -10.16 -4.23 -11.87
CA SER A 43 -10.20 -5.08 -10.69
C SER A 43 -10.76 -6.47 -11.04
N ALA A 44 -10.53 -7.45 -10.18
CA ALA A 44 -11.00 -8.84 -10.33
C ALA A 44 -10.72 -9.45 -11.72
N CYS A 45 -9.56 -9.19 -12.31
CA CYS A 45 -9.21 -9.70 -13.64
C CYS A 45 -9.05 -11.22 -13.63
N SER A 46 -9.64 -11.89 -14.62
CA SER A 46 -9.55 -13.34 -14.80
C SER A 46 -8.19 -13.77 -15.34
N GLN A 47 -7.18 -13.83 -14.47
CA GLN A 47 -5.94 -14.55 -14.75
C GLN A 47 -5.92 -15.90 -14.05
N ALA A 48 -5.32 -16.90 -14.71
CA ALA A 48 -5.23 -18.27 -14.20
C ALA A 48 -4.26 -18.43 -13.01
N VAL A 49 -3.44 -17.42 -12.72
CA VAL A 49 -2.41 -17.50 -11.68
C VAL A 49 -3.00 -17.05 -10.35
N ASN A 50 -3.23 -18.01 -9.46
CA ASN A 50 -3.63 -17.75 -8.08
C ASN A 50 -2.45 -17.24 -7.25
N PHE A 51 -2.77 -16.57 -6.15
CA PHE A 51 -1.78 -16.24 -5.15
C PHE A 51 -1.14 -17.52 -4.60
N ASP A 52 0.19 -17.53 -4.49
CA ASP A 52 0.95 -18.58 -3.79
C ASP A 52 1.95 -17.93 -2.83
N PRO A 53 1.75 -18.03 -1.50
CA PRO A 53 2.65 -17.42 -0.53
C PRO A 53 4.06 -18.02 -0.56
N ASN A 54 4.23 -19.24 -1.09
CA ASN A 54 5.53 -19.89 -1.23
C ASN A 54 6.35 -19.35 -2.41
N ASN A 55 5.68 -18.66 -3.35
CA ASN A 55 6.35 -18.03 -4.49
C ASN A 55 6.95 -16.66 -4.13
N ILE A 56 6.80 -16.18 -2.88
CA ILE A 56 7.39 -14.92 -2.41
C ILE A 56 8.79 -15.20 -1.86
N PRO A 57 9.87 -14.71 -2.50
CA PRO A 57 11.23 -14.87 -1.98
C PRO A 57 11.39 -14.31 -0.56
N ALA A 58 12.29 -14.89 0.23
CA ALA A 58 12.44 -14.55 1.65
C ALA A 58 12.81 -13.06 1.89
N ASP A 59 13.63 -12.49 1.02
CA ASP A 59 14.01 -11.07 1.04
C ASP A 59 12.84 -10.16 0.66
N GLN A 60 12.06 -10.55 -0.36
CA GLN A 60 10.83 -9.86 -0.74
C GLN A 60 9.82 -9.87 0.40
N ARG A 61 9.62 -11.02 1.03
CA ARG A 61 8.71 -11.20 2.17
C ARG A 61 9.09 -10.30 3.33
N ALA A 62 10.35 -10.30 3.75
CA ALA A 62 10.83 -9.44 4.81
C ALA A 62 10.62 -7.95 4.51
N ALA A 63 10.75 -7.55 3.23
CA ALA A 63 10.43 -6.19 2.80
C ALA A 63 8.93 -5.89 2.85
N LEU A 64 8.08 -6.80 2.36
CA LEU A 64 6.62 -6.68 2.40
C LEU A 64 6.09 -6.62 3.83
N ASP A 65 6.57 -7.46 4.74
CA ASP A 65 6.16 -7.45 6.16
C ASP A 65 6.42 -6.09 6.83
N ARG A 66 7.48 -5.39 6.41
CA ARG A 66 7.82 -4.07 6.94
C ARG A 66 6.93 -2.97 6.39
N VAL A 67 6.58 -3.00 5.10
CA VAL A 67 5.96 -1.84 4.42
C VAL A 67 4.51 -2.06 4.03
N TRP A 68 4.01 -3.29 3.98
CA TRP A 68 2.68 -3.64 3.52
C TRP A 68 1.92 -4.53 4.53
N PRO A 69 1.70 -4.05 5.76
CA PRO A 69 0.98 -4.80 6.78
C PRO A 69 -0.53 -4.87 6.55
N ASP A 70 -1.12 -5.97 7.02
CA ASP A 70 -2.54 -6.00 7.32
C ASP A 70 -2.81 -5.38 8.69
N LEU A 71 -3.27 -4.13 8.68
CA LEU A 71 -3.59 -3.41 9.92
C LEU A 71 -4.84 -3.96 10.61
N LYS A 72 -5.83 -4.41 9.82
CA LYS A 72 -7.15 -4.78 10.34
C LYS A 72 -7.21 -6.24 10.77
N GLY A 73 -6.88 -7.17 9.89
CA GLY A 73 -6.95 -8.61 10.13
C GLY A 73 -5.70 -9.16 10.82
N GLY A 74 -4.58 -8.43 10.81
CA GLY A 74 -3.32 -8.85 11.40
C GLY A 74 -2.61 -9.99 10.65
N ASN A 75 -3.11 -10.39 9.47
CA ASN A 75 -2.48 -11.40 8.63
C ASN A 75 -2.09 -10.80 7.28
N ASN A 76 -0.81 -10.49 7.16
CA ASN A 76 -0.26 -9.85 5.96
C ASN A 76 -0.50 -10.68 4.69
N GLU A 77 -0.37 -12.01 4.75
CA GLU A 77 -0.53 -12.86 3.56
C GLU A 77 -1.97 -12.83 3.03
N VAL A 78 -2.97 -12.85 3.91
CA VAL A 78 -4.38 -12.72 3.53
C VAL A 78 -4.64 -11.37 2.85
N PHE A 79 -4.00 -10.31 3.33
CA PHE A 79 -4.12 -9.00 2.72
C PHE A 79 -3.40 -8.92 1.37
N TRP A 80 -2.21 -9.52 1.26
CA TRP A 80 -1.47 -9.60 -0.01
C TRP A 80 -2.20 -10.45 -1.06
N GLU A 81 -2.84 -11.53 -0.64
CA GLU A 81 -3.70 -12.35 -1.49
C GLU A 81 -4.86 -11.53 -2.03
N HIS A 82 -5.57 -10.78 -1.18
CA HIS A 82 -6.65 -9.90 -1.59
C HIS A 82 -6.20 -8.87 -2.64
N GLU A 83 -5.08 -8.19 -2.39
CA GLU A 83 -4.54 -7.18 -3.31
C GLU A 83 -4.02 -7.80 -4.61
N TRP A 84 -3.47 -9.01 -4.57
CA TRP A 84 -3.10 -9.75 -5.77
C TRP A 84 -4.33 -10.14 -6.60
N ASP A 85 -5.34 -10.72 -5.95
CA ASP A 85 -6.53 -11.23 -6.62
C ASP A 85 -7.37 -10.12 -7.23
N ASP A 86 -7.54 -9.01 -6.52
CA ASP A 86 -8.34 -7.90 -7.02
C ASP A 86 -7.54 -7.00 -7.98
N HIS A 87 -6.24 -6.75 -7.73
CA HIS A 87 -5.48 -5.76 -8.50
C HIS A 87 -4.25 -6.32 -9.21
N GLY A 88 -3.49 -7.19 -8.56
CA GLY A 88 -2.26 -7.77 -9.11
C GLY A 88 -2.47 -8.50 -10.43
N LYS A 89 -3.51 -9.33 -10.53
CA LYS A 89 -3.92 -10.04 -11.76
C LYS A 89 -4.20 -9.11 -12.93
N CYS A 90 -4.61 -7.87 -12.67
CA CYS A 90 -4.86 -6.88 -13.73
C CYS A 90 -3.58 -6.22 -14.27
N SER A 91 -2.42 -6.43 -13.65
CA SER A 91 -1.16 -5.77 -14.03
C SER A 91 -0.45 -6.41 -15.22
N GLY A 92 -0.76 -7.68 -15.54
CA GLY A 92 -0.01 -8.46 -16.52
C GLY A 92 1.39 -8.91 -16.04
N LEU A 93 1.74 -8.65 -14.78
CA LEU A 93 3.00 -9.10 -14.15
C LEU A 93 2.83 -10.47 -13.50
N SER A 94 3.95 -11.14 -13.24
CA SER A 94 3.97 -12.26 -12.29
C SER A 94 3.72 -11.75 -10.86
N GLN A 95 3.30 -12.64 -9.95
CA GLN A 95 3.13 -12.30 -8.53
C GLN A 95 4.40 -11.67 -7.93
N VAL A 96 5.56 -12.28 -8.19
CA VAL A 96 6.86 -11.80 -7.69
C VAL A 96 7.19 -10.42 -8.26
N ASP A 97 7.00 -10.22 -9.56
CA ASP A 97 7.29 -8.93 -10.20
C ASP A 97 6.33 -7.84 -9.72
N TYR A 98 5.06 -8.19 -9.46
CA TYR A 98 4.06 -7.27 -8.91
C TYR A 98 4.49 -6.75 -7.52
N PHE A 99 4.87 -7.65 -6.62
CA PHE A 99 5.33 -7.26 -5.29
C PHE A 99 6.65 -6.46 -5.34
N TRP A 100 7.60 -6.83 -6.19
CA TRP A 100 8.84 -6.04 -6.37
C TRP A 100 8.55 -4.66 -6.98
N LYS A 101 7.61 -4.58 -7.92
CA LYS A 101 7.17 -3.31 -8.49
C LYS A 101 6.60 -2.42 -7.40
N CYS A 102 5.80 -2.97 -6.49
CA CYS A 102 5.32 -2.24 -5.32
C CYS A 102 6.46 -1.70 -4.46
N LEU A 103 7.34 -2.58 -3.99
CA LEU A 103 8.46 -2.21 -3.11
C LEU A 103 9.32 -1.11 -3.74
N LYS A 104 9.60 -1.21 -5.05
CA LYS A 104 10.36 -0.19 -5.79
C LYS A 104 9.63 1.14 -5.86
N LEU A 105 8.34 1.15 -6.18
CA LEU A 105 7.56 2.39 -6.28
C LEU A 105 7.39 3.04 -4.90
N TRP A 106 7.23 2.24 -3.84
CA TRP A 106 7.17 2.71 -2.46
C TRP A 106 8.46 3.43 -2.05
N GLU A 107 9.62 2.80 -2.31
CA GLU A 107 10.93 3.37 -2.03
C GLU A 107 11.22 4.64 -2.84
N LEU A 108 10.73 4.73 -4.08
CA LEU A 108 10.85 5.95 -4.89
C LEU A 108 9.95 7.07 -4.38
N GLY A 109 8.76 6.74 -3.86
CA GLY A 109 7.78 7.71 -3.38
C GLY A 109 8.24 8.47 -2.13
N LYS A 110 8.97 7.81 -1.22
CA LYS A 110 9.49 8.37 0.05
C LYS A 110 8.49 9.28 0.77
N LEU A 111 7.23 8.83 0.86
CA LEU A 111 6.09 9.67 1.26
C LEU A 111 6.32 10.36 2.62
N ASP A 112 6.68 9.62 3.66
CA ASP A 112 6.94 10.19 4.99
C ASP A 112 8.05 11.25 4.96
N ALA A 113 9.14 11.00 4.22
CA ALA A 113 10.25 11.94 4.12
C ALA A 113 9.88 13.20 3.35
N ARG A 114 9.09 13.09 2.27
CA ARG A 114 8.59 14.25 1.51
C ARG A 114 7.70 15.14 2.38
N LEU A 115 6.78 14.53 3.12
CA LEU A 115 5.90 15.26 4.04
C LEU A 115 6.71 15.95 5.15
N ALA A 116 7.63 15.23 5.79
CA ALA A 116 8.48 15.78 6.84
C ALA A 116 9.35 16.96 6.34
N ASN A 117 9.95 16.84 5.15
CA ASN A 117 10.74 17.92 4.54
C ASN A 117 9.90 19.17 4.24
N ALA A 118 8.59 19.01 4.03
CA ALA A 118 7.65 20.11 3.86
C ALA A 118 7.06 20.62 5.19
N GLY A 119 7.53 20.12 6.33
CA GLY A 119 7.03 20.47 7.66
C GLY A 119 5.70 19.81 8.03
N ILE A 120 5.20 18.88 7.20
CA ILE A 120 4.02 18.08 7.52
C ILE A 120 4.47 16.86 8.34
N VAL A 121 4.32 16.98 9.65
CA VAL A 121 4.60 15.93 10.61
C VAL A 121 3.33 15.56 11.37
N THR A 122 3.34 14.41 12.05
CA THR A 122 2.22 14.02 12.89
C THR A 122 1.96 15.03 13.98
N SER A 123 0.75 15.58 13.98
CA SER A 123 0.31 16.52 14.99
C SER A 123 -1.22 16.52 15.07
N ASN A 124 -1.75 17.16 16.10
CA ASN A 124 -3.18 17.43 16.22
C ASN A 124 -3.59 18.72 15.48
N THR A 125 -2.68 19.33 14.72
CA THR A 125 -2.94 20.56 13.97
C THR A 125 -3.42 20.20 12.56
N PRO A 126 -4.60 20.68 12.13
CA PRO A 126 -5.08 20.44 10.78
C PRO A 126 -4.13 20.99 9.71
N THR A 127 -3.91 20.22 8.65
CA THR A 127 -3.22 20.67 7.43
C THR A 127 -4.24 20.85 6.32
N LEU A 128 -4.12 21.93 5.52
CA LEU A 128 -4.99 22.15 4.37
C LEU A 128 -4.73 21.08 3.30
N ILE A 129 -5.81 20.56 2.72
CA ILE A 129 -5.72 19.54 1.66
C ILE A 129 -4.92 20.03 0.44
N SER A 130 -5.04 21.30 0.07
CA SER A 130 -4.29 21.89 -1.04
C SER A 130 -2.77 21.93 -0.78
N THR A 131 -2.36 22.13 0.47
CA THR A 131 -0.96 22.04 0.86
C THR A 131 -0.45 20.61 0.73
N PHE A 132 -1.27 19.63 1.14
CA PHE A 132 -0.92 18.21 1.02
C PHE A 132 -0.81 17.77 -0.46
N GLU A 133 -1.78 18.12 -1.29
CA GLU A 133 -1.83 17.75 -2.71
C GLU A 133 -0.69 18.36 -3.52
N SER A 134 -0.36 19.64 -3.29
CA SER A 134 0.72 20.32 -4.04
C SER A 134 2.11 19.71 -3.80
N LEU A 135 2.30 19.03 -2.67
CA LEU A 135 3.55 18.32 -2.37
C LEU A 135 3.64 16.93 -3.00
N LEU A 136 2.50 16.37 -3.43
CA LEU A 136 2.38 15.01 -3.96
C LEU A 136 2.18 14.94 -5.48
N ALA A 137 1.93 16.10 -6.12
CA ALA A 137 1.91 16.26 -7.57
C ALA A 137 3.27 16.02 -8.23
#